data_AF-A0A426U0W5-F1
#
_entry.id   AF-A0A426U0W5-F1
#
_cell.length_a   1.000
_cell.length_b   1.000
_cell.length_c   1.000
_cell.angle_alpha   90.00
_cell.angle_beta   90.00
_cell.angle_gamma   90.00
#
_symmetry.space_group_name_H-M   'P 1'
#
loop_
_entity.id
_entity.type
_entity.pdbx_description
1 polymer ?
#
loop_
_entity_poly.entity_id
_entity_poly.type
_entity_poly.pdbx_seq_one_letter_code
_entity_poly.pdbx_strand_id
1 'polypeptide(L)'
;MTTLRKVALFTNEYPPNVYGGAGVHVEYLSRALAKLVAVEVRCFGDQNSATPELSVQGYAQWPETKRNTDPRFSGAVDAFARSLLMAKDHFDADVVHCHTWYTDMGGLLASKLWGVPYVLTIHSLEPLRPWKVEQLGNGYHLSSWMERTAIEQADAIIAVSQETRADVLRFFNIAPERVHVIYNGIDLEEYRKATATDVLTRYGIDPARPFVLFVGRITRQKGIIHLVNAIPHLMPGLQVVLCAGAPDTPEIGREMEERVAAVSATRPDVIWIREMLPRPDVIQLYSHAAVFCCPSVYEPFGIINLEAMACETAVVASAVGGIKEVVIPEETGLLVDLDLAGDSFTPRDPEGFAANLAAAINRVASDEALRMRMGQAGRKRVEDHFSWDAIAEKTLALYQGL
;
A
#
# COMPACT_ATOMS: atom_id res chain seq x y z
N MET A 1 -25.89 -24.20 -1.39
CA MET A 1 -25.12 -22.94 -1.38
C MET A 1 -26.10 -21.83 -1.63
N THR A 2 -26.29 -20.95 -0.65
CA THR A 2 -27.04 -19.70 -0.80
C THR A 2 -26.37 -18.87 -1.88
N THR A 3 -27.14 -18.38 -2.85
CA THR A 3 -26.59 -17.49 -3.88
C THR A 3 -26.14 -16.20 -3.21
N LEU A 4 -24.85 -15.87 -3.27
CA LEU A 4 -24.32 -14.59 -2.78
C LEU A 4 -24.88 -13.47 -3.65
N ARG A 5 -25.67 -12.56 -3.06
CA ARG A 5 -26.35 -11.46 -3.78
C ARG A 5 -25.60 -10.16 -3.63
N LYS A 6 -25.06 -9.87 -2.44
CA LYS A 6 -24.42 -8.59 -2.13
C LYS A 6 -23.29 -8.73 -1.12
N VAL A 7 -22.21 -7.97 -1.30
CA VAL A 7 -21.07 -7.88 -0.37
C VAL A 7 -20.92 -6.45 0.11
N ALA A 8 -20.65 -6.27 1.40
CA ALA A 8 -20.31 -4.96 1.96
C ALA A 8 -18.80 -4.87 2.26
N LEU A 9 -18.11 -3.93 1.62
CA LEU A 9 -16.72 -3.60 1.88
C LEU A 9 -16.65 -2.40 2.84
N PHE A 10 -16.06 -2.58 4.01
CA PHE A 10 -15.82 -1.50 4.94
C PHE A 10 -14.35 -1.07 4.82
N THR A 11 -14.13 0.21 4.60
CA THR A 11 -12.79 0.77 4.40
C THR A 11 -12.67 2.13 5.06
N ASN A 12 -11.45 2.55 5.39
CA ASN A 12 -11.23 3.94 5.75
C ASN A 12 -11.24 4.81 4.49
N GLU A 13 -10.39 4.46 3.53
CA GLU A 13 -10.13 5.25 2.34
C GLU A 13 -10.94 4.73 1.14
N TYR A 14 -11.56 5.65 0.42
CA TYR A 14 -12.24 5.39 -0.85
C TYR A 14 -12.35 6.71 -1.65
N PRO A 15 -12.35 6.71 -3.00
CA PRO A 15 -12.41 7.94 -3.78
C PRO A 15 -13.53 8.90 -3.33
N PRO A 16 -13.26 10.22 -3.30
CA PRO A 16 -12.02 10.90 -3.71
C PRO A 16 -10.91 10.92 -2.64
N ASN A 17 -11.11 10.27 -1.48
CA ASN A 17 -10.24 10.37 -0.30
C ASN A 17 -9.26 9.18 -0.21
N VAL A 18 -8.44 8.96 -1.24
CA VAL A 18 -7.43 7.89 -1.27
C VAL A 18 -6.02 8.47 -1.19
N TYR A 19 -5.23 8.01 -0.23
CA TYR A 19 -3.84 8.46 -0.02
C TYR A 19 -2.86 7.32 0.30
N GLY A 20 -3.35 6.09 0.47
CA GLY A 20 -2.56 4.90 0.73
C GLY A 20 -3.00 3.69 -0.10
N GLY A 21 -2.15 2.65 -0.09
CA GLY A 21 -2.37 1.44 -0.88
C GLY A 21 -3.63 0.65 -0.49
N ALA A 22 -4.09 0.74 0.77
CA ALA A 22 -5.32 0.08 1.20
C ALA A 22 -6.56 0.69 0.52
N GLY A 23 -6.63 2.03 0.40
CA GLY A 23 -7.70 2.69 -0.34
C GLY A 23 -7.69 2.35 -1.82
N VAL A 24 -6.49 2.32 -2.43
CA VAL A 24 -6.29 1.89 -3.83
C VAL A 24 -6.77 0.45 -4.04
N HIS A 25 -6.43 -0.46 -3.12
CA HIS A 25 -6.92 -1.85 -3.16
C HIS A 25 -8.45 -1.91 -3.17
N VAL A 26 -9.12 -1.22 -2.24
CA VAL A 26 -10.58 -1.29 -2.12
C VAL A 26 -11.27 -0.65 -3.33
N GLU A 27 -10.72 0.45 -3.86
CA GLU A 27 -11.20 1.06 -5.10
C GLU A 27 -11.24 0.06 -6.25
N TYR A 28 -10.13 -0.63 -6.54
CA TYR A 28 -10.10 -1.55 -7.66
C TYR A 28 -10.82 -2.88 -7.38
N LEU A 29 -10.70 -3.42 -6.15
CA LEU A 29 -11.41 -4.63 -5.76
C LEU A 29 -12.92 -4.44 -5.86
N SER A 30 -13.45 -3.32 -5.38
CA SER A 30 -14.89 -3.03 -5.45
C SER A 30 -15.40 -2.95 -6.89
N ARG A 31 -14.64 -2.31 -7.80
CA ARG A 31 -14.98 -2.24 -9.23
C ARG A 31 -14.94 -3.62 -9.89
N ALA A 32 -13.94 -4.44 -9.58
CA ALA A 32 -13.82 -5.77 -10.15
C ALA A 32 -14.90 -6.72 -9.60
N LEU A 33 -15.19 -6.68 -8.29
CA LEU A 33 -16.28 -7.43 -7.67
C LEU A 33 -17.64 -6.99 -8.20
N ALA A 34 -17.86 -5.69 -8.45
CA ALA A 34 -19.13 -5.17 -8.99
C ALA A 34 -19.49 -5.73 -10.37
N LYS A 35 -18.51 -6.27 -11.12
CA LYS A 35 -18.78 -7.02 -12.36
C LYS A 35 -19.41 -8.39 -12.11
N LEU A 36 -19.32 -8.92 -10.88
CA LEU A 36 -19.64 -10.30 -10.51
C LEU A 36 -20.77 -10.40 -9.47
N VAL A 37 -20.87 -9.44 -8.55
CA VAL A 37 -21.84 -9.40 -7.44
C VAL A 37 -22.14 -7.95 -7.06
N ALA A 38 -23.32 -7.66 -6.50
CA ALA A 38 -23.60 -6.32 -6.01
C ALA A 38 -22.64 -5.97 -4.85
N VAL A 39 -22.09 -4.76 -4.87
CA VAL A 39 -21.13 -4.28 -3.86
C VAL A 39 -21.65 -3.01 -3.21
N GLU A 40 -21.56 -2.96 -1.89
CA GLU A 40 -21.69 -1.72 -1.13
C GLU A 40 -20.36 -1.40 -0.47
N VAL A 41 -19.93 -0.15 -0.55
CA VAL A 41 -18.75 0.35 0.15
C VAL A 41 -19.18 1.31 1.25
N ARG A 42 -18.73 1.06 2.47
CA ARG A 42 -18.82 2.02 3.58
C ARG A 42 -17.45 2.60 3.86
N CYS A 43 -17.31 3.93 3.77
CA CYS A 43 -16.01 4.61 3.88
C CYS A 43 -16.02 5.83 4.81
N PHE A 44 -14.85 6.41 5.10
CA PHE A 44 -14.77 7.74 5.69
C PHE A 44 -15.10 8.82 4.66
N GLY A 45 -15.84 9.84 5.10
CA GLY A 45 -16.16 11.03 4.32
C GLY A 45 -17.66 11.27 4.20
N ASP A 46 -18.06 11.95 3.13
CA ASP A 46 -19.44 12.36 2.83
C ASP A 46 -19.95 11.79 1.50
N GLN A 47 -19.26 10.78 0.97
CA GLN A 47 -19.64 10.11 -0.27
C GLN A 47 -21.09 9.60 -0.19
N ASN A 48 -21.86 9.84 -1.25
CA ASN A 48 -23.19 9.27 -1.38
C ASN A 48 -23.44 9.04 -2.87
N SER A 49 -23.15 7.82 -3.33
CA SER A 49 -23.31 7.45 -4.73
C SER A 49 -23.84 6.03 -4.85
N ALA A 50 -24.65 5.78 -5.86
CA ALA A 50 -25.18 4.46 -6.12
C ALA A 50 -25.35 4.24 -7.62
N THR A 51 -24.82 3.11 -8.09
CA THR A 51 -25.14 2.46 -9.35
C THR A 51 -25.86 1.14 -9.02
N PRO A 52 -26.49 0.45 -9.99
CA PRO A 52 -27.11 -0.84 -9.73
C PRO A 52 -26.15 -1.89 -9.15
N GLU A 53 -24.88 -1.85 -9.55
CA GLU A 53 -23.86 -2.83 -9.17
C GLU A 53 -22.99 -2.39 -7.98
N LEU A 54 -22.81 -1.07 -7.78
CA LEU A 54 -21.92 -0.51 -6.76
C LEU A 54 -22.52 0.72 -6.08
N SER A 55 -22.67 0.67 -4.76
CA SER A 55 -23.03 1.82 -3.92
C SER A 55 -21.91 2.20 -2.96
N VAL A 56 -21.84 3.48 -2.59
CA VAL A 56 -20.81 4.04 -1.70
C VAL A 56 -21.48 4.99 -0.72
N GLN A 57 -21.27 4.74 0.57
CA GLN A 57 -21.74 5.57 1.67
C GLN A 57 -20.56 6.01 2.55
N GLY A 58 -20.38 7.32 2.65
CA GLY A 58 -19.43 7.98 3.51
C GLY A 58 -19.98 8.20 4.92
N TYR A 59 -19.13 8.01 5.91
CA TYR A 59 -19.37 8.27 7.31
C TYR A 59 -18.43 9.39 7.77
N ALA A 60 -19.01 10.58 7.93
CA ALA A 60 -18.29 11.73 8.45
C ALA A 60 -17.94 11.50 9.93
N GLN A 61 -16.91 12.23 10.39
CA GLN A 61 -16.52 12.22 11.79
C GLN A 61 -17.69 12.63 12.70
N TRP A 62 -17.99 11.81 13.71
CA TRP A 62 -19.06 12.08 14.67
C TRP A 62 -18.65 13.23 15.61
N PRO A 63 -19.32 14.40 15.61
CA PRO A 63 -18.87 15.56 16.38
C PRO A 63 -18.68 15.30 17.89
N GLU A 64 -19.52 14.46 18.49
CA GLU A 64 -19.39 14.06 19.90
C GLU A 64 -18.03 13.46 20.24
N THR A 65 -17.36 12.76 19.30
CA THR A 65 -16.03 12.16 19.52
C THR A 65 -14.92 13.16 19.75
N LYS A 66 -15.14 14.45 19.41
CA LYS A 66 -14.19 15.54 19.70
C LYS A 66 -14.46 16.20 21.05
N ARG A 67 -15.69 16.11 21.54
CA ARG A 67 -16.11 16.87 22.72
C ARG A 67 -15.43 16.29 23.96
N ASN A 68 -14.55 17.08 24.57
CA ASN A 68 -13.76 16.70 25.76
C ASN A 68 -12.82 15.50 25.55
N THR A 69 -12.46 15.20 24.30
CA THR A 69 -11.49 14.15 23.97
C THR A 69 -10.09 14.72 23.97
N ASP A 70 -9.17 14.08 24.68
CA ASP A 70 -7.75 14.42 24.62
C ASP A 70 -7.26 14.31 23.16
N PRO A 71 -6.58 15.33 22.61
CA PRO A 71 -6.14 15.33 21.21
C PRO A 71 -5.37 14.07 20.80
N ARG A 72 -4.62 13.47 21.74
CA ARG A 72 -3.85 12.23 21.53
C ARG A 72 -4.72 11.03 21.15
N PHE A 73 -5.99 11.01 21.53
CA PHE A 73 -6.89 9.86 21.31
C PHE A 73 -7.89 10.09 20.18
N SER A 74 -7.99 11.33 19.68
CA SER A 74 -9.00 11.78 18.72
C SER A 74 -9.14 10.84 17.50
N GLY A 75 -8.03 10.47 16.86
CA GLY A 75 -8.06 9.59 15.69
C GLY A 75 -8.53 8.17 15.97
N ALA A 76 -8.10 7.57 17.09
CA ALA A 76 -8.48 6.20 17.44
C ALA A 76 -9.94 6.13 17.92
N VAL A 77 -10.40 7.12 18.70
CA VAL A 77 -11.80 7.24 19.11
C VAL A 77 -12.71 7.49 17.92
N ASP A 78 -12.30 8.34 16.97
CA ASP A 78 -13.05 8.60 15.74
C ASP A 78 -13.21 7.34 14.88
N ALA A 79 -12.14 6.57 14.70
CA ALA A 79 -12.18 5.30 13.99
C ALA A 79 -13.16 4.30 14.63
N PHE A 80 -13.13 4.16 15.95
CA PHE A 80 -14.01 3.25 16.67
C PHE A 80 -15.48 3.72 16.64
N ALA A 81 -15.72 5.02 16.75
CA ALA A 81 -17.04 5.62 16.59
C ALA A 81 -17.60 5.42 15.17
N ARG A 82 -16.79 5.65 14.14
CA ARG A 82 -17.16 5.40 12.74
C ARG A 82 -17.51 3.92 12.51
N SER A 83 -16.73 3.01 13.09
CA SER A 83 -17.04 1.58 13.10
C SER A 83 -18.44 1.28 13.66
N LEU A 84 -18.84 1.91 14.78
CA LEU A 84 -20.18 1.76 15.33
C LEU A 84 -21.27 2.32 14.39
N LEU A 85 -21.02 3.48 13.77
CA LEU A 85 -21.97 4.09 12.83
C LEU A 85 -22.16 3.21 11.58
N MET A 86 -21.07 2.65 11.04
CA MET A 86 -21.11 1.70 9.95
C MET A 86 -21.87 0.43 10.36
N ALA A 87 -21.66 -0.10 11.55
CA ALA A 87 -22.30 -1.36 11.95
C ALA A 87 -23.81 -1.25 12.20
N LYS A 88 -24.29 -0.10 12.71
CA LYS A 88 -25.69 0.08 13.11
C LYS A 88 -26.66 0.29 11.93
N ASP A 89 -26.17 0.83 10.82
CA ASP A 89 -27.00 1.19 9.68
C ASP A 89 -27.53 -0.08 9.01
N HIS A 90 -28.72 0.05 8.40
CA HIS A 90 -29.38 -1.06 7.71
C HIS A 90 -28.39 -1.85 6.85
N PHE A 91 -28.37 -3.16 7.00
CA PHE A 91 -27.39 -4.03 6.36
C PHE A 91 -28.13 -5.21 5.71
N ASP A 92 -28.06 -5.30 4.38
CA ASP A 92 -28.72 -6.32 3.55
C ASP A 92 -27.72 -7.15 2.72
N ALA A 93 -26.42 -6.95 2.94
CA ALA A 93 -25.36 -7.74 2.34
C ALA A 93 -25.26 -9.13 3.00
N ASP A 94 -24.75 -10.09 2.23
CA ASP A 94 -24.60 -11.47 2.69
C ASP A 94 -23.25 -11.71 3.39
N VAL A 95 -22.25 -10.82 3.19
CA VAL A 95 -20.92 -10.86 3.82
C VAL A 95 -20.45 -9.43 4.11
N VAL A 96 -19.76 -9.24 5.24
CA VAL A 96 -19.01 -8.01 5.54
C VAL A 96 -17.50 -8.26 5.45
N HIS A 97 -16.80 -7.43 4.69
CA HIS A 97 -15.36 -7.52 4.48
C HIS A 97 -14.68 -6.20 4.84
N CYS A 98 -13.83 -6.21 5.86
CA CYS A 98 -13.13 -5.01 6.32
C CYS A 98 -11.69 -4.92 5.83
N HIS A 99 -11.25 -3.68 5.70
CA HIS A 99 -9.91 -3.32 5.32
C HIS A 99 -9.38 -2.31 6.34
N THR A 100 -8.28 -2.69 7.02
CA THR A 100 -7.57 -1.91 8.06
C THR A 100 -8.31 -1.76 9.39
N TRP A 101 -7.54 -1.68 10.48
CA TRP A 101 -8.04 -1.52 11.86
C TRP A 101 -9.06 -0.39 12.05
N TYR A 102 -9.06 0.62 11.18
CA TYR A 102 -10.03 1.71 11.19
C TYR A 102 -11.50 1.24 11.05
N THR A 103 -11.73 0.07 10.43
CA THR A 103 -13.08 -0.45 10.15
C THR A 103 -13.35 -1.85 10.66
N ASP A 104 -12.31 -2.55 11.12
CA ASP A 104 -12.39 -3.93 11.60
C ASP A 104 -13.47 -4.11 12.68
N MET A 105 -13.53 -3.20 13.68
CA MET A 105 -14.58 -3.28 14.70
C MET A 105 -15.99 -3.07 14.12
N GLY A 106 -16.11 -2.31 13.03
CA GLY A 106 -17.39 -2.08 12.35
C GLY A 106 -17.90 -3.36 11.70
N GLY A 107 -17.04 -4.09 11.00
CA GLY A 107 -17.41 -5.39 10.43
C GLY A 107 -17.68 -6.44 11.49
N LEU A 108 -16.86 -6.50 12.54
CA LEU A 108 -17.10 -7.41 13.65
C LEU A 108 -18.45 -7.15 14.31
N LEU A 109 -18.78 -5.89 14.60
CA LEU A 109 -20.10 -5.53 15.16
C LEU A 109 -21.23 -5.84 14.17
N ALA A 110 -21.06 -5.54 12.88
CA ALA A 110 -22.05 -5.85 11.87
C ALA A 110 -22.32 -7.35 11.78
N SER A 111 -21.28 -8.19 11.83
CA SER A 111 -21.41 -9.65 11.83
C SER A 111 -22.30 -10.17 12.95
N LYS A 112 -22.19 -9.58 14.16
CA LYS A 112 -22.99 -9.98 15.32
C LYS A 112 -24.41 -9.45 15.27
N LEU A 113 -24.60 -8.20 14.83
CA LEU A 113 -25.91 -7.56 14.75
C LEU A 113 -26.78 -8.13 13.64
N TRP A 114 -26.17 -8.44 12.49
CA TRP A 114 -26.88 -8.85 11.26
C TRP A 114 -26.72 -10.33 10.93
N GLY A 115 -25.87 -11.07 11.65
CA GLY A 115 -25.73 -12.53 11.51
C GLY A 115 -25.07 -12.95 10.20
N VAL A 116 -24.06 -12.20 9.73
CA VAL A 116 -23.37 -12.42 8.46
C VAL A 116 -21.89 -12.79 8.67
N PRO A 117 -21.26 -13.54 7.75
CA PRO A 117 -19.83 -13.84 7.82
C PRO A 117 -18.95 -12.58 7.80
N TYR A 118 -17.87 -12.62 8.56
CA TYR A 118 -16.90 -11.55 8.74
C TYR A 118 -15.54 -11.89 8.12
N VAL A 119 -15.15 -11.11 7.11
CA VAL A 119 -13.87 -11.25 6.39
C VAL A 119 -12.96 -10.06 6.65
N LEU A 120 -11.66 -10.30 6.71
CA LEU A 120 -10.63 -9.26 6.81
C LEU A 120 -9.59 -9.38 5.71
N THR A 121 -9.18 -8.28 5.09
CA THR A 121 -7.91 -8.23 4.34
C THR A 121 -6.82 -7.56 5.18
N ILE A 122 -5.71 -8.27 5.36
CA ILE A 122 -4.54 -7.77 6.10
C ILE A 122 -3.65 -6.96 5.16
N HIS A 123 -3.79 -5.64 5.23
CA HIS A 123 -2.90 -4.68 4.56
C HIS A 123 -1.62 -4.39 5.33
N SER A 124 -1.63 -4.73 6.62
CA SER A 124 -0.55 -4.55 7.58
C SER A 124 -0.93 -5.11 8.94
N LEU A 125 0.04 -5.23 9.83
CA LEU A 125 -0.18 -5.63 11.22
C LEU A 125 0.45 -4.60 12.15
N GLU A 126 -0.34 -4.10 13.12
CA GLU A 126 0.16 -3.21 14.18
C GLU A 126 1.40 -3.77 14.90
N PRO A 127 1.50 -5.06 15.32
CA PRO A 127 2.69 -5.56 16.01
C PRO A 127 3.99 -5.47 15.19
N LEU A 128 3.90 -5.32 13.86
CA LEU A 128 5.04 -5.13 12.96
C LEU A 128 5.29 -3.66 12.61
N ARG A 129 4.65 -2.73 13.34
CA ARG A 129 4.71 -1.28 13.14
C ARG A 129 4.97 -0.53 14.44
N PRO A 130 6.03 -0.86 15.21
CA PRO A 130 6.31 -0.19 16.49
C PRO A 130 6.49 1.34 16.37
N TRP A 131 6.95 1.84 15.21
CA TRP A 131 7.05 3.29 14.95
C TRP A 131 5.68 4.00 14.89
N LYS A 132 4.56 3.29 14.77
CA LYS A 132 3.22 3.91 14.83
C LYS A 132 2.91 4.48 16.21
N VAL A 133 3.64 4.09 17.26
CA VAL A 133 3.60 4.78 18.56
C VAL A 133 4.00 6.25 18.41
N GLU A 134 4.93 6.60 17.52
CA GLU A 134 5.30 8.00 17.26
C GLU A 134 4.13 8.79 16.67
N GLN A 135 3.28 8.14 15.86
CA GLN A 135 2.13 8.77 15.21
C GLN A 135 0.89 8.82 16.11
N LEU A 136 0.58 7.72 16.81
CA LEU A 136 -0.68 7.53 17.52
C LEU A 136 -0.56 7.67 19.04
N GLY A 137 0.66 7.71 19.59
CA GLY A 137 0.89 7.63 21.03
C GLY A 137 0.12 6.46 21.65
N ASN A 138 -0.60 6.69 22.75
CA ASN A 138 -1.42 5.65 23.38
C ASN A 138 -2.60 5.17 22.51
N GLY A 139 -2.99 5.91 21.47
CA GLY A 139 -3.99 5.45 20.49
C GLY A 139 -3.56 4.15 19.80
N TYR A 140 -2.24 3.90 19.71
CA TYR A 140 -1.68 2.65 19.19
C TYR A 140 -2.08 1.41 20.02
N HIS A 141 -2.28 1.56 21.33
CA HIS A 141 -2.75 0.45 22.16
C HIS A 141 -4.20 0.08 21.84
N LEU A 142 -5.03 1.08 21.52
CA LEU A 142 -6.41 0.85 21.10
C LEU A 142 -6.45 0.20 19.71
N SER A 143 -5.68 0.70 18.73
CA SER A 143 -5.60 0.08 17.39
C SER A 143 -5.10 -1.37 17.47
N SER A 144 -4.06 -1.64 18.26
CA SER A 144 -3.53 -2.98 18.48
C SER A 144 -4.57 -3.93 19.11
N TRP A 145 -5.36 -3.45 20.07
CA TRP A 145 -6.44 -4.24 20.68
C TRP A 145 -7.59 -4.50 19.69
N MET A 146 -7.98 -3.48 18.91
CA MET A 146 -9.02 -3.62 17.88
C MET A 146 -8.60 -4.62 16.81
N GLU A 147 -7.38 -4.50 16.26
CA GLU A 147 -6.84 -5.41 15.24
C GLU A 147 -6.78 -6.85 15.77
N ARG A 148 -6.24 -7.07 16.98
CA ARG A 148 -6.19 -8.41 17.59
C ARG A 148 -7.59 -9.01 17.73
N THR A 149 -8.52 -8.24 18.30
CA THR A 149 -9.89 -8.70 18.53
C THR A 149 -10.57 -9.06 17.22
N ALA A 150 -10.38 -8.25 16.19
CA ALA A 150 -10.94 -8.47 14.88
C ALA A 150 -10.36 -9.71 14.19
N ILE A 151 -9.03 -9.83 14.12
CA ILE A 151 -8.33 -10.96 13.50
C ILE A 151 -8.73 -12.27 14.16
N GLU A 152 -8.70 -12.35 15.48
CA GLU A 152 -9.00 -13.60 16.21
C GLU A 152 -10.50 -13.98 16.15
N GLN A 153 -11.38 -13.08 15.70
CA GLN A 153 -12.82 -13.31 15.58
C GLN A 153 -13.32 -13.43 14.13
N ALA A 154 -12.42 -13.29 13.13
CA ALA A 154 -12.80 -13.37 11.73
C ALA A 154 -13.18 -14.80 11.31
N ASP A 155 -14.17 -14.90 10.42
CA ASP A 155 -14.54 -16.16 9.78
C ASP A 155 -13.55 -16.52 8.68
N ALA A 156 -13.01 -15.50 7.99
CA ALA A 156 -11.88 -15.65 7.09
C ALA A 156 -10.96 -14.41 7.07
N ILE A 157 -9.68 -14.66 6.81
CA ILE A 157 -8.64 -13.66 6.62
C ILE A 157 -8.03 -13.83 5.24
N ILE A 158 -7.96 -12.74 4.50
CA ILE A 158 -7.17 -12.59 3.29
C ILE A 158 -5.82 -11.98 3.67
N ALA A 159 -4.78 -12.79 3.59
CA ALA A 159 -3.40 -12.35 3.64
C ALA A 159 -2.94 -12.01 2.22
N VAL A 160 -2.40 -10.80 2.04
CA VAL A 160 -1.98 -10.31 0.71
C VAL A 160 -0.68 -10.94 0.21
N SER A 161 0.00 -11.75 1.02
CA SER A 161 1.23 -12.47 0.68
C SER A 161 1.40 -13.70 1.57
N GLN A 162 2.25 -14.65 1.18
CA GLN A 162 2.61 -15.79 2.03
C GLN A 162 3.31 -15.32 3.31
N GLU A 163 4.14 -14.28 3.23
CA GLU A 163 4.77 -13.69 4.42
C GLU A 163 3.72 -13.07 5.36
N THR A 164 2.75 -12.33 4.82
CA THR A 164 1.63 -11.80 5.62
C THR A 164 0.85 -12.93 6.29
N ARG A 165 0.61 -14.05 5.59
CA ARG A 165 -0.05 -15.22 6.18
C ARG A 165 0.77 -15.80 7.33
N ALA A 166 2.08 -15.96 7.15
CA ALA A 166 2.97 -16.44 8.20
C ALA A 166 2.96 -15.50 9.42
N ASP A 167 2.94 -14.19 9.19
CA ASP A 167 2.87 -13.18 10.25
C ASP A 167 1.55 -13.23 11.02
N VAL A 168 0.42 -13.34 10.33
CA VAL A 168 -0.90 -13.50 10.99
C VAL A 168 -0.89 -14.71 11.92
N LEU A 169 -0.41 -15.87 11.43
CA LEU A 169 -0.35 -17.09 12.24
C LEU A 169 0.67 -17.03 13.37
N ARG A 170 1.67 -16.16 13.26
CA ARG A 170 2.69 -15.94 14.30
C ARG A 170 2.18 -15.06 15.44
N PHE A 171 1.41 -14.02 15.15
CA PHE A 171 1.04 -13.00 16.15
C PHE A 171 -0.37 -13.14 16.74
N PHE A 172 -1.23 -13.93 16.10
CA PHE A 172 -2.65 -14.02 16.45
C PHE A 172 -3.11 -15.46 16.57
N ASN A 173 -4.04 -15.70 17.50
CA ASN A 173 -4.61 -17.01 17.73
C ASN A 173 -5.79 -17.27 16.77
N ILE A 174 -5.47 -17.62 15.51
CA ILE A 174 -6.46 -18.00 14.50
C ILE A 174 -6.10 -19.34 13.84
N ALA A 175 -7.12 -20.12 13.49
CA ALA A 175 -6.96 -21.39 12.82
C ALA A 175 -6.35 -21.21 11.40
N PRO A 176 -5.29 -21.95 11.01
CA PRO A 176 -4.60 -21.78 9.73
C PRO A 176 -5.48 -21.91 8.48
N GLU A 177 -6.56 -22.67 8.55
CA GLU A 177 -7.55 -22.87 7.50
C GLU A 177 -8.41 -21.63 7.22
N ARG A 178 -8.47 -20.67 8.15
CA ARG A 178 -9.17 -19.39 7.97
C ARG A 178 -8.28 -18.32 7.33
N VAL A 179 -6.98 -18.58 7.15
CA VAL A 179 -6.04 -17.59 6.59
C VAL A 179 -5.67 -17.98 5.17
N HIS A 180 -6.25 -17.27 4.21
CA HIS A 180 -6.16 -17.50 2.77
C HIS A 180 -5.21 -16.48 2.13
N VAL A 181 -4.37 -16.93 1.21
CA VAL A 181 -3.51 -16.01 0.45
C VAL A 181 -4.24 -15.59 -0.83
N ILE A 182 -4.61 -14.32 -0.91
CA ILE A 182 -5.13 -13.70 -2.12
C ILE A 182 -4.36 -12.40 -2.32
N TYR A 183 -3.58 -12.35 -3.40
CA TYR A 183 -2.71 -11.22 -3.73
C TYR A 183 -3.51 -9.96 -4.09
N ASN A 184 -2.87 -8.79 -3.96
CA ASN A 184 -3.43 -7.59 -4.57
C ASN A 184 -3.28 -7.65 -6.10
N GLY A 185 -4.17 -6.95 -6.80
CA GLY A 185 -4.09 -6.80 -8.24
C GLY A 185 -3.53 -5.44 -8.69
N ILE A 186 -3.46 -5.29 -10.01
CA ILE A 186 -3.18 -4.04 -10.72
C ILE A 186 -4.19 -3.87 -11.87
N ASP A 187 -4.59 -2.63 -12.14
CA ASP A 187 -5.41 -2.30 -13.31
C ASP A 187 -4.48 -2.14 -14.53
N LEU A 188 -4.53 -3.14 -15.41
CA LEU A 188 -3.63 -3.24 -16.57
C LEU A 188 -3.97 -2.24 -17.69
N GLU A 189 -5.17 -1.67 -17.67
CA GLU A 189 -5.62 -0.67 -18.63
C GLU A 189 -5.22 0.73 -18.17
N GLU A 190 -5.33 1.01 -16.87
CA GLU A 190 -4.90 2.27 -16.27
C GLU A 190 -3.37 2.36 -16.18
N TYR A 191 -2.71 1.35 -15.62
CA TYR A 191 -1.25 1.30 -15.52
C TYR A 191 -0.67 0.62 -16.75
N ARG A 192 -0.31 1.45 -17.73
CA ARG A 192 0.38 1.06 -18.95
C ARG A 192 1.45 2.09 -19.28
N LYS A 193 2.45 1.66 -20.02
CA LYS A 193 3.52 2.54 -20.48
C LYS A 193 2.98 3.76 -21.22
N ALA A 194 3.22 4.93 -20.68
CA ALA A 194 2.84 6.21 -21.25
C ALA A 194 3.96 6.78 -22.14
N THR A 195 3.58 7.34 -23.28
CA THR A 195 4.50 8.07 -24.16
C THR A 195 4.60 9.56 -23.84
N ALA A 196 3.62 10.11 -23.10
CA ALA A 196 3.60 11.50 -22.69
C ALA A 196 4.73 11.82 -21.70
N THR A 197 5.27 13.04 -21.76
CA THR A 197 6.42 13.51 -20.96
C THR A 197 6.14 14.87 -20.29
N ASP A 198 4.87 15.23 -20.15
CA ASP A 198 4.45 16.53 -19.62
C ASP A 198 4.92 16.71 -18.17
N VAL A 199 4.82 15.66 -17.36
CA VAL A 199 5.28 15.69 -15.96
C VAL A 199 6.81 15.84 -15.86
N LEU A 200 7.56 15.20 -16.77
CA LEU A 200 9.03 15.32 -16.82
C LEU A 200 9.42 16.78 -17.06
N THR A 201 8.81 17.39 -18.08
CA THR A 201 9.07 18.80 -18.43
C THR A 201 8.66 19.74 -17.29
N ARG A 202 7.49 19.51 -16.68
CA ARG A 202 6.98 20.32 -15.55
C ARG A 202 7.96 20.36 -14.38
N TYR A 203 8.64 19.25 -14.11
CA TYR A 203 9.56 19.10 -12.98
C TYR A 203 11.04 19.21 -13.34
N GLY A 204 11.36 19.55 -14.60
CA GLY A 204 12.75 19.69 -15.05
C GLY A 204 13.54 18.38 -15.07
N ILE A 205 12.85 17.24 -15.22
CA ILE A 205 13.48 15.93 -15.41
C ILE A 205 13.90 15.83 -16.88
N ASP A 206 15.19 15.70 -17.14
CA ASP A 206 15.73 15.58 -18.50
C ASP A 206 15.44 14.19 -19.08
N PRO A 207 14.60 14.05 -20.13
CA PRO A 207 14.26 12.76 -20.72
C PRO A 207 15.45 12.10 -21.44
N ALA A 208 16.51 12.84 -21.76
CA ALA A 208 17.71 12.28 -22.40
C ALA A 208 18.64 11.58 -21.40
N ARG A 209 18.39 11.72 -20.09
CA ARG A 209 19.21 11.16 -19.01
C ARG A 209 18.39 10.14 -18.22
N PRO A 210 18.98 9.00 -17.82
CA PRO A 210 18.27 8.04 -16.99
C PRO A 210 17.94 8.67 -15.63
N PHE A 211 16.86 8.21 -15.00
CA PHE A 211 16.54 8.55 -13.62
C PHE A 211 16.08 7.34 -12.82
N VAL A 212 16.44 7.32 -11.54
CA VAL A 212 15.82 6.44 -10.54
C VAL A 212 14.59 7.14 -9.96
N LEU A 213 13.48 6.41 -9.87
CA LEU A 213 12.22 6.90 -9.33
C LEU A 213 11.92 6.28 -7.98
N PHE A 214 11.47 7.11 -7.03
CA PHE A 214 10.74 6.67 -5.85
C PHE A 214 9.34 7.31 -5.85
N VAL A 215 8.32 6.53 -5.47
CA VAL A 215 6.94 7.01 -5.29
C VAL A 215 6.44 6.52 -3.93
N GLY A 216 5.98 7.44 -3.08
CA GLY A 216 5.33 7.06 -1.82
C GLY A 216 5.35 8.14 -0.75
N ARG A 217 4.66 7.84 0.37
CA ARG A 217 4.62 8.73 1.54
C ARG A 217 5.97 8.77 2.26
N ILE A 218 6.27 9.89 2.91
CA ILE A 218 7.47 10.03 3.76
C ILE A 218 7.21 9.38 5.12
N THR A 219 7.55 8.09 5.22
CA THR A 219 7.37 7.29 6.45
C THR A 219 8.59 6.40 6.70
N ARG A 220 8.80 5.99 7.96
CA ARG A 220 9.84 5.02 8.33
C ARG A 220 9.70 3.72 7.53
N GLN A 221 8.46 3.23 7.44
CA GLN A 221 8.08 2.03 6.70
C GLN A 221 8.61 2.02 5.25
N LYS A 222 8.44 3.13 4.53
CA LYS A 222 8.80 3.23 3.11
C LYS A 222 10.30 3.37 2.87
N GLY A 223 11.09 3.53 3.93
CA GLY A 223 12.55 3.50 3.87
C GLY A 223 13.18 4.55 2.95
N ILE A 224 12.46 5.63 2.64
CA ILE A 224 12.92 6.68 1.71
C ILE A 224 14.27 7.27 2.12
N ILE A 225 14.54 7.36 3.42
CA ILE A 225 15.82 7.81 3.97
C ILE A 225 16.98 6.91 3.51
N HIS A 226 16.76 5.61 3.33
CA HIS A 226 17.79 4.69 2.82
C HIS A 226 18.13 4.97 1.36
N LEU A 227 17.14 5.33 0.53
CA LEU A 227 17.42 5.78 -0.83
C LEU A 227 18.15 7.13 -0.82
N VAL A 228 17.78 8.07 0.04
CA VAL A 228 18.50 9.35 0.17
C VAL A 228 19.96 9.12 0.57
N ASN A 229 20.22 8.20 1.51
CA ASN A 229 21.58 7.82 1.89
C ASN A 229 22.34 7.07 0.79
N ALA A 230 21.65 6.46 -0.18
CA ALA A 230 22.25 5.79 -1.33
C ALA A 230 22.69 6.78 -2.43
N ILE A 231 22.14 8.00 -2.46
CA ILE A 231 22.40 9.02 -3.51
C ILE A 231 23.90 9.32 -3.73
N PRO A 232 24.74 9.45 -2.69
CA PRO A 232 26.18 9.68 -2.86
C PRO A 232 26.92 8.55 -3.59
N HIS A 233 26.36 7.33 -3.59
CA HIS A 233 26.93 6.14 -4.24
C HIS A 233 26.37 5.91 -5.66
N LEU A 234 25.41 6.72 -6.11
CA LEU A 234 24.84 6.60 -7.45
C LEU A 234 25.82 7.12 -8.51
N MET A 235 25.77 6.50 -9.69
CA MET A 235 26.64 6.86 -10.81
C MET A 235 26.43 8.33 -11.24
N PRO A 236 27.49 9.04 -11.66
CA PRO A 236 27.37 10.39 -12.19
C PRO A 236 26.39 10.43 -13.37
N GLY A 237 25.61 11.49 -13.48
CA GLY A 237 24.67 11.67 -14.58
C GLY A 237 23.30 11.01 -14.39
N LEU A 238 23.13 10.09 -13.45
CA LEU A 238 21.82 9.54 -13.05
C LEU A 238 21.02 10.59 -12.26
N GLN A 239 19.81 10.92 -12.73
CA GLN A 239 18.89 11.79 -11.98
C GLN A 239 18.15 10.99 -10.89
N VAL A 240 17.77 11.66 -9.81
CA VAL A 240 17.04 11.04 -8.69
C VAL A 240 15.71 11.77 -8.52
N VAL A 241 14.62 11.09 -8.86
CA VAL A 241 13.27 11.65 -8.75
C VAL A 241 12.58 11.07 -7.52
N LEU A 242 12.42 11.90 -6.49
CA LEU A 242 11.70 11.57 -5.27
C LEU A 242 10.28 12.13 -5.38
N CYS A 243 9.32 11.31 -5.82
CA CYS A 243 7.90 11.66 -5.77
C CYS A 243 7.35 11.28 -4.39
N ALA A 244 7.60 12.15 -3.41
CA ALA A 244 7.35 11.88 -2.01
C ALA A 244 6.82 13.09 -1.24
N GLY A 245 5.58 12.96 -0.76
CA GLY A 245 4.89 13.96 0.06
C GLY A 245 4.28 13.35 1.32
N ALA A 246 3.50 14.18 2.04
CA ALA A 246 2.70 13.80 3.20
C ALA A 246 3.48 13.00 4.28
N PRO A 247 4.42 13.65 5.00
CA PRO A 247 5.10 12.99 6.11
C PRO A 247 4.12 12.59 7.23
N ASP A 248 4.28 11.38 7.78
CA ASP A 248 3.42 10.88 8.87
C ASP A 248 3.58 11.73 10.16
N THR A 249 4.76 12.32 10.37
CA THR A 249 5.07 13.19 11.52
C THR A 249 5.90 14.42 11.10
N PRO A 250 5.82 15.55 11.83
CA PRO A 250 6.71 16.68 11.60
C PRO A 250 8.20 16.32 11.70
N GLU A 251 8.56 15.36 12.56
CA GLU A 251 9.93 14.92 12.83
C GLU A 251 10.56 14.27 11.60
N ILE A 252 9.88 13.29 10.98
CA ILE A 252 10.39 12.66 9.76
C ILE A 252 10.36 13.61 8.57
N GLY A 253 9.42 14.57 8.55
CA GLY A 253 9.40 15.66 7.58
C GLY A 253 10.68 16.49 7.64
N ARG A 254 11.07 16.96 8.82
CA ARG A 254 12.33 17.71 9.03
C ARG A 254 13.56 16.89 8.67
N GLU A 255 13.62 15.63 9.10
CA GLU A 255 14.75 14.75 8.77
C GLU A 255 14.89 14.57 7.24
N MET A 256 13.79 14.37 6.53
CA MET A 256 13.80 14.27 5.07
C MET A 256 14.32 15.56 4.42
N GLU A 257 13.84 16.72 4.87
CA GLU A 257 14.30 18.03 4.36
C GLU A 257 15.80 18.23 4.55
N GLU A 258 16.31 17.97 5.76
CA GLU A 258 17.73 18.10 6.09
C GLU A 258 18.61 17.18 5.25
N ARG A 259 18.23 15.91 5.11
CA ARG A 259 19.00 14.93 4.34
C ARG A 259 18.97 15.21 2.84
N VAL A 260 17.81 15.56 2.28
CA VAL A 260 17.71 15.95 0.87
C VAL A 260 18.54 17.19 0.58
N ALA A 261 18.49 18.21 1.46
CA ALA A 261 19.32 19.40 1.29
C ALA A 261 20.82 19.08 1.31
N ALA A 262 21.25 18.22 2.23
CA ALA A 262 22.65 17.81 2.34
C ALA A 262 23.15 17.07 1.08
N VAL A 263 22.39 16.11 0.56
CA VAL A 263 22.81 15.38 -0.66
C VAL A 263 22.71 16.27 -1.90
N SER A 264 21.70 17.14 -1.99
CA SER A 264 21.50 18.04 -3.14
C SER A 264 22.62 19.07 -3.28
N ALA A 265 23.29 19.43 -2.17
CA ALA A 265 24.46 20.31 -2.18
C ALA A 265 25.66 19.72 -2.97
N THR A 266 25.71 18.40 -3.12
CA THR A 266 26.79 17.70 -3.84
C THR A 266 26.30 16.94 -5.09
N ARG A 267 24.98 16.75 -5.23
CA ARG A 267 24.32 16.08 -6.34
C ARG A 267 23.19 16.96 -6.87
N PRO A 268 23.44 17.82 -7.90
CA PRO A 268 22.43 18.74 -8.43
C PRO A 268 21.28 18.03 -9.17
N ASP A 269 21.39 16.73 -9.41
CA ASP A 269 20.41 15.93 -10.16
C ASP A 269 19.28 15.35 -9.28
N VAL A 270 19.08 15.86 -8.06
CA VAL A 270 18.02 15.43 -7.14
C VAL A 270 16.79 16.31 -7.34
N ILE A 271 15.68 15.69 -7.72
CA ILE A 271 14.39 16.33 -8.00
C ILE A 271 13.39 15.81 -6.97
N TRP A 272 12.98 16.67 -6.05
CA TRP A 272 12.02 16.30 -5.00
C TRP A 272 10.63 16.91 -5.28
N ILE A 273 9.71 16.05 -5.70
CA ILE A 273 8.30 16.39 -5.91
C ILE A 273 7.54 16.14 -4.60
N ARG A 274 7.15 17.23 -3.94
CA ARG A 274 6.57 17.21 -2.58
C ARG A 274 5.04 17.04 -2.57
N GLU A 275 4.40 17.33 -3.69
CA GLU A 275 2.95 17.22 -3.84
C GLU A 275 2.53 15.79 -4.19
N MET A 276 1.29 15.45 -3.85
CA MET A 276 0.67 14.22 -4.34
C MET A 276 0.25 14.43 -5.79
N LEU A 277 0.92 13.74 -6.69
CA LEU A 277 0.60 13.82 -8.12
C LEU A 277 -0.65 13.02 -8.46
N PRO A 278 -1.45 13.48 -9.44
CA PRO A 278 -2.53 12.68 -9.99
C PRO A 278 -1.97 11.42 -10.70
N ARG A 279 -2.73 10.34 -10.73
CA ARG A 279 -2.27 9.05 -11.30
C ARG A 279 -1.66 9.14 -12.71
N PRO A 280 -2.24 9.87 -13.68
CA PRO A 280 -1.64 9.99 -15.01
C PRO A 280 -0.22 10.57 -15.00
N ASP A 281 0.09 11.47 -14.06
CA ASP A 281 1.42 12.05 -13.91
C ASP A 281 2.38 11.04 -13.27
N VAL A 282 1.91 10.26 -12.27
CA VAL A 282 2.71 9.18 -11.67
C VAL A 282 3.02 8.07 -12.69
N ILE A 283 2.05 7.70 -13.54
CA ILE A 283 2.24 6.71 -14.61
C ILE A 283 3.31 7.17 -15.61
N GLN A 284 3.34 8.46 -15.98
CA GLN A 284 4.41 9.01 -16.79
C GLN A 284 5.77 8.89 -16.10
N LEU A 285 5.86 9.19 -14.79
CA LEU A 285 7.09 9.01 -14.04
C LEU A 285 7.56 7.55 -14.06
N TYR A 286 6.68 6.58 -13.80
CA TYR A 286 7.03 5.16 -13.89
C TYR A 286 7.55 4.82 -15.28
N SER A 287 6.79 5.16 -16.33
CA SER A 287 7.03 4.78 -17.72
C SER A 287 8.37 5.24 -18.29
N HIS A 288 8.89 6.37 -17.79
CA HIS A 288 10.15 6.95 -18.25
C HIS A 288 11.32 6.71 -17.30
N ALA A 289 11.09 6.15 -16.11
CA ALA A 289 12.15 5.83 -15.17
C ALA A 289 13.07 4.76 -15.75
N ALA A 290 14.38 4.92 -15.56
CA ALA A 290 15.33 3.85 -15.88
C ALA A 290 15.18 2.68 -14.91
N VAL A 291 14.81 2.98 -13.67
CA VAL A 291 14.58 2.01 -12.61
C VAL A 291 13.66 2.61 -11.55
N PHE A 292 12.69 1.83 -11.08
CA PHE A 292 11.91 2.15 -9.89
C PHE A 292 12.58 1.57 -8.64
N CYS A 293 12.69 2.36 -7.58
CA CYS A 293 13.29 1.94 -6.32
C CYS A 293 12.23 1.85 -5.20
N CYS A 294 12.10 0.66 -4.60
CA CYS A 294 11.27 0.41 -3.41
C CYS A 294 12.15 0.00 -2.20
N PRO A 295 12.70 0.96 -1.44
CA PRO A 295 13.63 0.69 -0.34
C PRO A 295 12.91 0.40 0.99
N SER A 296 11.70 -0.18 0.95
CA SER A 296 10.85 -0.30 2.13
C SER A 296 11.45 -1.22 3.19
N VAL A 297 11.30 -0.89 4.48
CA VAL A 297 11.73 -1.78 5.58
C VAL A 297 10.62 -2.73 6.03
N TYR A 298 9.37 -2.41 5.69
CA TYR A 298 8.21 -3.24 5.92
C TYR A 298 7.19 -3.03 4.79
N GLU A 299 6.93 -4.07 4.00
CA GLU A 299 6.05 -4.00 2.84
C GLU A 299 5.28 -5.31 2.66
N PRO A 300 4.06 -5.42 3.22
CA PRO A 300 3.26 -6.66 3.19
C PRO A 300 3.06 -7.23 1.78
N PHE A 301 2.97 -6.37 0.76
CA PHE A 301 2.86 -6.80 -0.63
C PHE A 301 3.66 -5.96 -1.62
N GLY A 302 3.52 -4.64 -1.59
CA GLY A 302 4.20 -3.74 -2.53
C GLY A 302 3.46 -3.51 -3.83
N ILE A 303 2.22 -3.01 -3.76
CA ILE A 303 1.41 -2.62 -4.94
C ILE A 303 2.18 -1.68 -5.87
N ILE A 304 2.98 -0.75 -5.32
CA ILE A 304 3.84 0.17 -6.08
C ILE A 304 4.85 -0.54 -7.01
N ASN A 305 5.28 -1.77 -6.67
CA ASN A 305 6.13 -2.56 -7.56
C ASN A 305 5.31 -3.08 -8.76
N LEU A 306 4.05 -3.45 -8.55
CA LEU A 306 3.14 -3.81 -9.66
C LEU A 306 2.87 -2.62 -10.57
N GLU A 307 2.71 -1.41 -10.02
CA GLU A 307 2.51 -0.19 -10.82
C GLU A 307 3.71 0.06 -11.74
N ALA A 308 4.94 -0.03 -11.20
CA ALA A 308 6.17 0.10 -11.98
C ALA A 308 6.29 -0.99 -13.06
N MET A 309 6.07 -2.25 -12.68
CA MET A 309 6.11 -3.39 -13.60
C MET A 309 5.06 -3.26 -14.72
N ALA A 310 3.85 -2.81 -14.40
CA ALA A 310 2.78 -2.58 -15.36
C ALA A 310 3.09 -1.46 -16.36
N CYS A 311 3.96 -0.51 -15.99
CA CYS A 311 4.48 0.54 -16.86
C CYS A 311 5.77 0.13 -17.63
N GLU A 312 6.14 -1.15 -17.59
CA GLU A 312 7.37 -1.70 -18.18
C GLU A 312 8.68 -1.16 -17.55
N THR A 313 8.68 -0.91 -16.25
CA THR A 313 9.84 -0.37 -15.54
C THR A 313 10.48 -1.43 -14.66
N ALA A 314 11.80 -1.60 -14.80
CA ALA A 314 12.58 -2.49 -13.94
C ALA A 314 12.54 -2.02 -12.47
N VAL A 315 12.46 -2.98 -11.55
CA VAL A 315 12.36 -2.70 -10.11
C VAL A 315 13.66 -3.05 -9.39
N VAL A 316 14.13 -2.17 -8.52
CA VAL A 316 15.10 -2.48 -7.47
C VAL A 316 14.40 -2.30 -6.13
N ALA A 317 14.34 -3.34 -5.32
CA ALA A 317 13.58 -3.30 -4.08
C ALA A 317 14.30 -4.03 -2.95
N SER A 318 13.96 -3.69 -1.70
CA SER A 318 14.40 -4.47 -0.54
C SER A 318 13.75 -5.86 -0.53
N ALA A 319 14.48 -6.86 -0.05
CA ALA A 319 14.02 -8.25 0.04
C ALA A 319 13.14 -8.51 1.29
N VAL A 320 12.07 -7.73 1.46
CA VAL A 320 11.16 -7.83 2.64
C VAL A 320 9.72 -8.10 2.24
N GLY A 321 8.96 -8.76 3.11
CA GLY A 321 7.51 -8.91 2.93
C GLY A 321 7.14 -9.56 1.61
N GLY A 322 6.00 -9.14 1.06
CA GLY A 322 5.49 -9.64 -0.21
C GLY A 322 6.24 -9.14 -1.44
N ILE A 323 7.22 -8.23 -1.30
CA ILE A 323 8.06 -7.80 -2.42
C ILE A 323 8.74 -9.01 -3.08
N LYS A 324 9.17 -9.99 -2.28
CA LYS A 324 9.80 -11.24 -2.73
C LYS A 324 8.88 -12.12 -3.58
N GLU A 325 7.56 -11.94 -3.45
CA GLU A 325 6.57 -12.67 -4.23
C GLU A 325 6.18 -11.90 -5.51
N VAL A 326 6.40 -10.58 -5.53
CA VAL A 326 6.11 -9.70 -6.67
C VAL A 326 7.30 -9.63 -7.63
N VAL A 327 8.49 -9.33 -7.14
CA VAL A 327 9.71 -9.11 -7.94
C VAL A 327 10.50 -10.42 -8.02
N ILE A 328 10.72 -10.92 -9.24
CA ILE A 328 11.57 -12.10 -9.47
C ILE A 328 13.01 -11.63 -9.72
N PRO A 329 13.96 -11.96 -8.83
CA PRO A 329 15.35 -11.53 -8.97
C PRO A 329 15.94 -11.90 -10.33
N GLU A 330 16.70 -11.00 -10.93
CA GLU A 330 17.37 -11.13 -12.24
C GLU A 330 16.44 -11.21 -13.46
N GLU A 331 15.13 -11.39 -13.24
CA GLU A 331 14.12 -11.50 -14.28
C GLU A 331 13.30 -10.21 -14.42
N THR A 332 12.60 -9.78 -13.37
CA THR A 332 11.75 -8.57 -13.40
C THR A 332 12.37 -7.39 -12.64
N GLY A 333 13.45 -7.65 -11.90
CA GLY A 333 14.10 -6.67 -11.06
C GLY A 333 15.22 -7.27 -10.22
N LEU A 334 15.78 -6.47 -9.31
CA LEU A 334 16.78 -6.91 -8.33
C LEU A 334 16.23 -6.73 -6.91
N LEU A 335 16.54 -7.70 -6.07
CA LEU A 335 16.27 -7.64 -4.63
C LEU A 335 17.55 -7.34 -3.87
N VAL A 336 17.46 -6.46 -2.89
CA VAL A 336 18.56 -6.06 -2.01
C VAL A 336 18.25 -6.55 -0.61
N ASP A 337 19.11 -7.41 -0.09
CA ASP A 337 18.96 -7.97 1.25
C ASP A 337 18.95 -6.85 2.30
N LEU A 338 18.03 -6.98 3.26
CA LEU A 338 17.86 -6.05 4.36
C LEU A 338 17.82 -6.83 5.67
N ASP A 339 18.91 -6.76 6.42
CA ASP A 339 18.97 -7.27 7.79
C ASP A 339 18.61 -6.16 8.77
N LEU A 340 17.62 -6.40 9.64
CA LEU A 340 17.11 -5.44 10.59
C LEU A 340 17.66 -5.68 12.00
N ALA A 341 18.03 -4.61 12.70
CA ALA A 341 18.51 -4.64 14.07
C ALA A 341 17.36 -4.78 15.07
N GLY A 342 17.01 -6.03 15.39
CA GLY A 342 15.96 -6.35 16.37
C GLY A 342 14.61 -5.73 15.98
N ASP A 343 13.85 -5.29 16.97
CA ASP A 343 12.49 -4.78 16.76
C ASP A 343 12.44 -3.31 16.32
N SER A 344 13.60 -2.68 16.07
CA SER A 344 13.68 -1.26 15.73
C SER A 344 13.38 -0.97 14.25
N PHE A 345 13.25 -2.01 13.41
CA PHE A 345 13.09 -1.92 11.95
C PHE A 345 14.10 -0.96 11.28
N THR A 346 15.27 -0.81 11.90
CA THR A 346 16.43 -0.09 11.39
C THR A 346 17.40 -1.12 10.81
N PRO A 347 17.99 -0.89 9.62
CA PRO A 347 19.00 -1.81 9.10
C PRO A 347 20.15 -2.00 10.11
N ARG A 348 20.67 -3.22 10.26
CA ARG A 348 21.85 -3.49 11.11
C ARG A 348 23.08 -2.75 10.60
N ASP A 349 23.19 -2.62 9.28
CA ASP A 349 24.20 -1.83 8.58
C ASP A 349 23.52 -0.87 7.60
N PRO A 350 23.10 0.33 8.05
CA PRO A 350 22.42 1.30 7.19
C PRO A 350 23.28 1.81 6.03
N GLU A 351 24.60 1.95 6.23
CA GLU A 351 25.51 2.40 5.19
C GLU A 351 25.73 1.30 4.15
N GLY A 352 25.97 0.05 4.58
CA GLY A 352 26.07 -1.09 3.69
C GLY A 352 24.79 -1.33 2.89
N PHE A 353 23.61 -1.20 3.52
CA PHE A 353 22.33 -1.28 2.81
C PHE A 353 22.20 -0.17 1.75
N ALA A 354 22.54 1.07 2.09
CA ALA A 354 22.51 2.18 1.13
C ALA A 354 23.49 1.97 -0.05
N ALA A 355 24.70 1.46 0.22
CA ALA A 355 25.68 1.14 -0.81
C ALA A 355 25.22 0.00 -1.72
N ASN A 356 24.63 -1.07 -1.17
CA ASN A 356 24.08 -2.19 -1.93
C ASN A 356 22.87 -1.77 -2.78
N LEU A 357 22.01 -0.91 -2.22
CA LEU A 357 20.89 -0.32 -2.95
C LEU A 357 21.38 0.50 -4.15
N ALA A 358 22.38 1.36 -3.94
CA ALA A 358 23.00 2.13 -5.03
C ALA A 358 23.67 1.24 -6.08
N ALA A 359 24.35 0.16 -5.67
CA ALA A 359 24.97 -0.77 -6.60
C ALA A 359 23.94 -1.46 -7.51
N ALA A 360 22.82 -1.90 -6.95
CA ALA A 360 21.71 -2.48 -7.72
C ALA A 360 21.07 -1.45 -8.67
N ILE A 361 20.81 -0.23 -8.20
CA ILE A 361 20.29 0.87 -9.02
C ILE A 361 21.25 1.18 -10.18
N ASN A 362 22.55 1.33 -9.91
CA ASN A 362 23.56 1.64 -10.92
C ASN A 362 23.66 0.53 -11.97
N ARG A 363 23.59 -0.75 -11.55
CA ARG A 363 23.60 -1.89 -12.46
C ARG A 363 22.44 -1.83 -13.46
N VAL A 364 21.22 -1.58 -12.98
CA VAL A 364 20.05 -1.50 -13.86
C VAL A 364 20.06 -0.22 -14.70
N ALA A 365 20.43 0.91 -14.11
CA ALA A 365 20.40 2.21 -14.79
C ALA A 365 21.47 2.37 -15.88
N SER A 366 22.61 1.68 -15.76
CA SER A 366 23.71 1.76 -16.73
C SER A 366 23.61 0.77 -17.90
N ASP A 367 22.69 -0.21 -17.82
CA ASP A 367 22.51 -1.22 -18.86
C ASP A 367 21.10 -1.12 -19.46
N GLU A 368 21.03 -0.52 -20.66
CA GLU A 368 19.78 -0.33 -21.40
C GLU A 368 19.10 -1.65 -21.79
N ALA A 369 19.87 -2.69 -22.12
CA ALA A 369 19.30 -3.98 -22.47
C ALA A 369 18.70 -4.66 -21.25
N LEU A 370 19.37 -4.56 -20.09
CA LEU A 370 18.89 -5.08 -18.82
C LEU A 370 17.58 -4.43 -18.37
N ARG A 371 17.51 -3.08 -18.35
CA ARG A 371 16.29 -2.36 -17.94
C ARG A 371 15.09 -2.73 -18.81
N MET A 372 15.27 -2.81 -20.14
CA MET A 372 14.19 -3.13 -21.08
C MET A 372 13.71 -4.56 -20.90
N ARG A 373 14.64 -5.52 -20.77
CA ARG A 373 14.31 -6.93 -20.52
C ARG A 373 13.54 -7.10 -19.21
N MET A 374 14.02 -6.48 -18.13
CA MET A 374 13.36 -6.57 -16.81
C MET A 374 11.99 -5.89 -16.80
N GLY A 375 11.87 -4.72 -17.42
CA GLY A 375 10.59 -4.01 -17.56
C GLY A 375 9.55 -4.82 -18.32
N GLN A 376 9.91 -5.40 -19.47
CA GLN A 376 9.02 -6.25 -20.26
C GLN A 376 8.62 -7.53 -19.52
N ALA A 377 9.58 -8.18 -18.85
CA ALA A 377 9.29 -9.34 -18.01
C ALA A 377 8.35 -8.97 -16.84
N GLY A 378 8.56 -7.79 -16.24
CA GLY A 378 7.68 -7.22 -15.22
C GLY A 378 6.26 -7.05 -15.73
N ARG A 379 6.08 -6.44 -16.91
CA ARG A 379 4.76 -6.28 -17.54
C ARG A 379 4.07 -7.62 -17.77
N LYS A 380 4.78 -8.57 -18.38
CA LYS A 380 4.24 -9.92 -18.61
C LYS A 380 3.80 -10.59 -17.30
N ARG A 381 4.61 -10.47 -16.25
CA ARG A 381 4.31 -11.05 -14.94
C ARG A 381 3.03 -10.47 -14.33
N VAL A 382 2.81 -9.16 -14.43
CA VAL A 382 1.57 -8.55 -13.90
C VAL A 382 0.33 -8.96 -14.67
N GLU A 383 0.43 -9.13 -15.99
CA GLU A 383 -0.64 -9.64 -16.83
C GLU A 383 -0.99 -11.10 -16.49
N ASP A 384 0.02 -11.95 -16.28
CA ASP A 384 -0.17 -13.39 -16.04
C ASP A 384 -0.72 -13.70 -14.63
N HIS A 385 -0.44 -12.84 -13.62
CA HIS A 385 -0.65 -13.22 -12.20
C HIS A 385 -1.43 -12.24 -11.34
N PHE A 386 -1.54 -10.96 -11.74
CA PHE A 386 -1.96 -9.88 -10.83
C PHE A 386 -3.12 -9.04 -11.39
N SER A 387 -3.96 -9.57 -12.28
CA SER A 387 -5.15 -8.84 -12.75
C SER A 387 -6.24 -8.77 -11.67
N TRP A 388 -6.91 -7.62 -11.56
CA TRP A 388 -8.00 -7.46 -10.58
C TRP A 388 -9.19 -8.40 -10.83
N ASP A 389 -9.46 -8.76 -12.08
CA ASP A 389 -10.54 -9.70 -12.39
C ASP A 389 -10.27 -11.08 -11.77
N ALA A 390 -9.04 -11.60 -11.88
CA ALA A 390 -8.65 -12.87 -11.25
C ALA A 390 -8.65 -12.79 -9.70
N ILE A 391 -8.26 -11.63 -9.14
CA ILE A 391 -8.31 -11.41 -7.69
C ILE A 391 -9.76 -11.33 -7.18
N ALA A 392 -10.67 -10.69 -7.92
CA ALA A 392 -12.08 -10.61 -7.59
C ALA A 392 -12.75 -11.98 -7.64
N GLU A 393 -12.44 -12.82 -8.64
CA GLU A 393 -12.95 -14.20 -8.72
C GLU A 393 -12.53 -15.06 -7.53
N LYS A 394 -11.26 -15.01 -7.13
CA LYS A 394 -10.75 -15.72 -5.94
C LYS A 394 -11.42 -15.23 -4.66
N THR A 395 -11.60 -13.92 -4.55
CA THR A 395 -12.24 -13.27 -3.40
C THR A 395 -13.72 -13.66 -3.31
N LEU A 396 -14.43 -13.67 -4.43
CA LEU A 396 -15.82 -14.13 -4.52
C LEU A 396 -15.97 -15.62 -4.17
N ALA A 397 -15.05 -16.46 -4.65
CA ALA A 397 -15.04 -17.89 -4.33
C ALA A 397 -14.84 -18.13 -2.83
N LEU A 398 -14.01 -17.32 -2.16
CA LEU A 398 -13.89 -17.33 -0.70
C LEU A 398 -15.23 -17.01 -0.04
N TYR A 399 -15.90 -15.93 -0.44
CA TYR A 399 -17.21 -15.55 0.12
C TYR A 399 -18.27 -16.63 -0.04
N GLN A 400 -18.31 -17.31 -1.18
CA GLN A 400 -19.25 -18.38 -1.46
C GLN A 400 -18.99 -19.65 -0.64
N GLY A 401 -17.79 -19.79 -0.06
CA GLY A 401 -17.40 -20.90 0.80
C GLY A 401 -17.71 -20.70 2.28
N LEU A 402 -18.18 -19.51 2.68
CA LEU A 402 -18.49 -19.16 4.08
C LEU A 402 -19.89 -19.59 4.52
#